data_AF-A0A1F6YS50-F1
#
_entry.id   AF-A0A1F6YS50-F1
#
_cell.length_a   1.000
_cell.length_b   1.000
_cell.length_c   1.000
_cell.angle_alpha   90.00
_cell.angle_beta   90.00
_cell.angle_gamma   90.00
#
_symmetry.space_group_name_H-M   'P 1'
#
loop_
_entity.id
_entity.type
_entity.pdbx_description
1 polymer ?
#
loop_
_entity_poly.entity_id
_entity_poly.type
_entity_poly.pdbx_seq_one_letter_code
_entity_poly.pdbx_strand_id
1 'polypeptide(L)'
;MKTNILKVVFLGAVALFAFNAEASGCGFSRDLMVGSRGEDVRCLQQYLTGVGYGMNMYPDGVFGPRTNQAVMLWQGNYGLAAYGTFDSASRAKYVELMGGYVSGVNPLPPIWEDSEKQSASVRIEEALVMIEDARDEIDDSNDDTSSAQGSLDEAEDDILDSVIAFYVEQDYDEAYDKADDAYENAEDAYDDVDGGNGDENDAEDAIDDARDAIDNARDDIEDADDDGADVNEAEDLLDDAEETLDDAENEFDDEDYDNAEDLADEARDLADDAVDAINW
;
A
#
# COMPACT_ATOMS: atom_id res chain seq x y z
N MET A 1 -8.24 44.59 -36.75
CA MET A 1 -9.56 44.82 -36.11
C MET A 1 -10.50 43.68 -36.50
N LYS A 2 -10.72 42.73 -35.58
CA LYS A 2 -11.95 41.94 -35.54
C LYS A 2 -12.35 41.84 -34.07
N THR A 3 -13.59 42.19 -33.82
CA THR A 3 -14.16 42.57 -32.53
C THR A 3 -14.77 41.35 -31.85
N ASN A 4 -14.64 41.31 -30.51
CA ASN A 4 -15.28 40.40 -29.57
C ASN A 4 -16.79 40.25 -29.79
N ILE A 5 -17.34 39.03 -29.67
CA ILE A 5 -18.68 38.81 -29.07
C ILE A 5 -18.68 37.52 -28.22
N LEU A 6 -18.71 37.78 -26.91
CA LEU A 6 -19.29 37.04 -25.79
C LEU A 6 -20.33 35.96 -26.14
N LYS A 7 -20.18 34.75 -25.57
CA LYS A 7 -21.30 33.91 -25.11
C LYS A 7 -20.93 33.23 -23.80
N VAL A 8 -21.27 33.89 -22.69
CA VAL A 8 -21.45 33.27 -21.37
C VAL A 8 -22.94 33.00 -21.23
N VAL A 9 -23.34 31.74 -21.02
CA VAL A 9 -24.42 31.34 -20.09
C VAL A 9 -24.19 29.86 -19.75
N PHE A 10 -23.72 29.54 -18.54
CA PHE A 10 -24.11 28.31 -17.86
C PHE A 10 -24.81 28.71 -16.57
N LEU A 11 -26.07 28.30 -16.48
CA LEU A 11 -27.03 28.63 -15.44
C LEU A 11 -27.25 27.36 -14.61
N GLY A 12 -26.92 27.43 -13.31
CA GLY A 12 -27.64 26.70 -12.27
C GLY A 12 -27.03 25.40 -11.75
N ALA A 13 -26.24 25.49 -10.66
CA ALA A 13 -26.63 25.01 -9.32
C ALA A 13 -25.44 25.19 -8.36
N VAL A 14 -25.40 26.34 -7.69
CA VAL A 14 -24.51 26.53 -6.53
C VAL A 14 -25.17 25.84 -5.34
N ALA A 15 -24.76 24.61 -5.06
CA ALA A 15 -24.99 24.00 -3.76
C ALA A 15 -23.98 24.63 -2.79
N LEU A 16 -24.43 25.66 -2.05
CA LEU A 16 -23.73 26.16 -0.88
C LEU A 16 -23.81 25.09 0.22
N PHE A 17 -22.88 24.15 0.21
CA PHE A 17 -22.51 23.46 1.44
C PHE A 17 -21.67 24.42 2.26
N ALA A 18 -22.29 25.02 3.29
CA ALA A 18 -21.55 25.65 4.36
C ALA A 18 -20.88 24.53 5.18
N PHE A 19 -19.74 24.03 4.70
CA PHE A 19 -18.75 23.47 5.61
C PHE A 19 -18.29 24.64 6.48
N ASN A 20 -18.68 24.63 7.75
CA ASN A 20 -17.97 25.40 8.75
C ASN A 20 -16.60 24.72 8.92
N ALA A 21 -15.69 25.01 7.99
CA ALA A 21 -14.28 24.79 8.17
C ALA A 21 -13.82 25.80 9.22
N GLU A 22 -13.75 25.37 10.47
CA GLU A 22 -12.78 25.97 11.37
C GLU A 22 -11.42 25.68 10.75
N ALA A 23 -10.94 26.62 9.94
CA ALA A 23 -9.64 26.60 9.29
C ALA A 23 -8.55 26.71 10.36
N SER A 24 -8.33 25.61 11.07
CA SER A 24 -7.09 25.34 11.79
C SER A 24 -6.14 24.79 10.74
N GLY A 25 -5.43 25.67 10.03
CA GLY A 25 -4.38 25.21 9.11
C GLY A 25 -3.40 24.31 9.86
N CYS A 26 -3.01 23.19 9.24
CA CYS A 26 -2.04 22.25 9.79
C CYS A 26 -0.84 22.99 10.40
N GLY A 27 -0.57 22.74 11.69
CA GLY A 27 0.55 23.35 12.40
C GLY A 27 1.80 22.48 12.29
N PHE A 28 2.62 22.70 11.26
CA PHE A 28 3.87 21.96 11.10
C PHE A 28 4.97 22.58 11.97
N SER A 29 5.44 21.84 13.01
CA SER A 29 6.48 22.32 13.93
C SER A 29 7.83 21.60 13.80
N ARG A 30 7.87 20.53 13.00
CA ARG A 30 9.05 19.71 12.70
C ARG A 30 9.14 19.42 11.20
N ASP A 31 10.29 18.91 10.77
CA ASP A 31 10.45 18.34 9.43
C ASP A 31 9.71 16.99 9.37
N LEU A 32 9.05 16.72 8.24
CA LEU A 32 8.40 15.44 7.96
C LEU A 32 9.13 14.78 6.80
N MET A 33 9.41 13.50 6.93
CA MET A 33 10.19 12.69 5.98
C MET A 33 9.75 11.23 6.13
N VAL A 34 10.24 10.35 5.25
CA VAL A 34 9.97 8.92 5.30
C VAL A 34 10.16 8.37 6.73
N GLY A 35 9.20 7.57 7.18
CA GLY A 35 9.14 7.03 8.54
C GLY A 35 8.53 7.96 9.59
N SER A 36 8.26 9.23 9.27
CA SER A 36 7.48 10.11 10.16
C SER A 36 6.06 9.60 10.33
N ARG A 37 5.53 9.65 11.55
CA ARG A 37 4.13 9.29 11.84
C ARG A 37 3.45 10.35 12.69
N GLY A 38 2.13 10.47 12.56
CA GLY A 38 1.29 11.30 13.43
C GLY A 38 0.29 12.19 12.70
N GLU A 39 -0.43 12.99 13.49
CA GLU A 39 -1.50 13.85 12.98
C GLU A 39 -0.97 14.97 12.05
N ASP A 40 0.27 15.41 12.24
CA ASP A 40 0.91 16.37 11.34
C ASP A 40 1.14 15.76 9.95
N VAL A 41 1.56 14.50 9.87
CA VAL A 41 1.65 13.76 8.59
C VAL A 41 0.28 13.62 7.94
N ARG A 42 -0.74 13.21 8.69
CA ARG A 42 -2.12 13.08 8.19
C ARG A 42 -2.63 14.38 7.59
N CYS A 43 -2.38 15.48 8.29
CA CYS A 43 -2.80 16.81 7.86
C CYS A 43 -2.05 17.25 6.58
N LEU A 44 -0.76 16.92 6.46
CA LEU A 44 0.01 17.14 5.23
C LEU A 44 -0.59 16.36 4.06
N GLN A 45 -0.87 15.07 4.26
CA GLN A 45 -1.46 14.21 3.23
C GLN A 45 -2.80 14.76 2.74
N GLN A 46 -3.70 15.14 3.67
CA GLN A 46 -4.97 15.78 3.33
C GLN A 46 -4.80 17.08 2.54
N TYR A 47 -3.82 17.91 2.92
CA TYR A 47 -3.50 19.13 2.18
C TYR A 47 -3.05 18.80 0.75
N LEU A 48 -2.07 17.92 0.59
CA LEU A 48 -1.52 17.54 -0.71
C LEU A 48 -2.58 16.92 -1.63
N THR A 49 -3.42 16.02 -1.11
CA THR A 49 -4.57 15.50 -1.86
C THR A 49 -5.54 16.61 -2.24
N GLY A 50 -5.85 17.52 -1.31
CA GLY A 50 -6.77 18.63 -1.55
C GLY A 50 -6.28 19.65 -2.59
N VAL A 51 -4.97 19.79 -2.77
CA VAL A 51 -4.35 20.63 -3.79
C VAL A 51 -3.89 19.85 -5.05
N GLY A 52 -4.21 18.56 -5.14
CA GLY A 52 -4.04 17.75 -6.34
C GLY A 52 -2.67 17.08 -6.50
N TYR A 53 -1.87 16.98 -5.45
CA TYR A 53 -0.56 16.29 -5.45
C TYR A 53 -0.60 14.91 -4.76
N GLY A 54 -1.75 14.50 -4.22
CA GLY A 54 -1.92 13.22 -3.52
C GLY A 54 -2.74 12.21 -4.29
N MET A 55 -2.45 11.99 -5.58
CA MET A 55 -3.16 10.99 -6.38
C MET A 55 -2.96 9.61 -5.71
N ASN A 56 -4.06 8.90 -5.46
CA ASN A 56 -4.09 7.59 -4.78
C ASN A 56 -3.41 7.52 -3.39
N MET A 57 -3.20 8.67 -2.72
CA MET A 57 -2.67 8.73 -1.36
C MET A 57 -3.79 8.80 -0.33
N TYR A 58 -3.83 7.82 0.59
CA TYR A 58 -4.73 7.84 1.74
C TYR A 58 -4.08 8.58 2.93
N PRO A 59 -4.79 9.49 3.63
CA PRO A 59 -4.25 10.23 4.76
C PRO A 59 -4.26 9.38 6.05
N ASP A 60 -3.42 8.36 6.09
CA ASP A 60 -3.23 7.44 7.23
C ASP A 60 -2.42 8.04 8.38
N GLY A 61 -1.67 9.12 8.14
CA GLY A 61 -0.74 9.69 9.11
C GLY A 61 0.62 8.99 9.16
N VAL A 62 0.97 8.19 8.17
CA VAL A 62 2.26 7.54 7.98
C VAL A 62 2.95 8.11 6.76
N PHE A 63 4.13 8.68 6.94
CA PHE A 63 4.88 9.30 5.85
C PHE A 63 5.66 8.20 5.16
N GLY A 64 4.99 7.50 4.24
CA GLY A 64 5.58 6.51 3.36
C GLY A 64 6.05 7.11 2.02
N PRO A 65 6.48 6.25 1.07
CA PRO A 65 6.94 6.65 -0.26
C PRO A 65 5.95 7.56 -1.00
N ARG A 66 4.65 7.22 -1.00
CA ARG A 66 3.58 8.03 -1.64
C ARG A 66 3.49 9.46 -1.07
N THR A 67 3.73 9.65 0.23
CA THR A 67 3.73 11.00 0.84
C THR A 67 4.99 11.78 0.49
N ASN A 68 6.15 11.10 0.42
CA ASN A 68 7.41 11.71 0.00
C ASN A 68 7.29 12.30 -1.41
N GLN A 69 6.78 11.49 -2.34
CA GLN A 69 6.58 11.85 -3.73
C GLN A 69 5.58 13.01 -3.91
N ALA A 70 4.44 12.96 -3.22
CA ALA A 70 3.48 14.05 -3.19
C ALA A 70 4.12 15.38 -2.74
N VAL A 71 5.06 15.31 -1.78
CA VAL A 71 5.85 16.47 -1.34
C VAL A 71 6.84 16.92 -2.42
N MET A 72 7.54 16.01 -3.10
CA MET A 72 8.45 16.34 -4.21
C MET A 72 7.74 17.11 -5.33
N LEU A 73 6.56 16.64 -5.75
CA LEU A 73 5.77 17.26 -6.80
C LEU A 73 5.30 18.66 -6.41
N TRP A 74 4.76 18.77 -5.21
CA TRP A 74 4.35 20.04 -4.65
C TRP A 74 5.55 21.01 -4.55
N GLN A 75 6.70 20.54 -4.08
CA GLN A 75 7.94 21.32 -4.01
C GLN A 75 8.38 21.81 -5.39
N GLY A 76 8.45 20.91 -6.37
CA GLY A 76 8.84 21.20 -7.74
C GLY A 76 7.96 22.27 -8.38
N ASN A 77 6.64 22.14 -8.24
CA ASN A 77 5.68 23.12 -8.75
C ASN A 77 5.89 24.52 -8.16
N TYR A 78 6.26 24.60 -6.89
CA TYR A 78 6.50 25.87 -6.21
C TYR A 78 7.95 26.36 -6.28
N GLY A 79 8.80 25.70 -7.07
CA GLY A 79 10.20 26.08 -7.28
C GLY A 79 11.09 25.88 -6.05
N LEU A 80 10.70 24.96 -5.17
CA LEU A 80 11.52 24.49 -4.06
C LEU A 80 12.45 23.36 -4.54
N ALA A 81 13.46 23.03 -3.75
CA ALA A 81 14.23 21.81 -3.97
C ALA A 81 13.34 20.60 -3.63
N ALA A 82 13.10 19.74 -4.61
CA ALA A 82 12.21 18.58 -4.51
C ALA A 82 12.89 17.39 -3.82
N TYR A 83 13.27 17.55 -2.55
CA TYR A 83 13.91 16.47 -1.77
C TYR A 83 12.90 15.51 -1.12
N GLY A 84 11.60 15.76 -1.26
CA GLY A 84 10.54 14.90 -0.69
C GLY A 84 10.39 14.97 0.82
N THR A 85 11.31 15.67 1.49
CA THR A 85 11.20 16.04 2.90
C THR A 85 10.44 17.34 3.05
N PHE A 86 9.39 17.36 3.86
CA PHE A 86 8.62 18.56 4.21
C PHE A 86 9.39 19.41 5.24
N ASP A 87 10.46 20.00 4.76
CA ASP A 87 11.47 20.75 5.51
C ASP A 87 11.03 22.19 5.87
N SER A 88 11.96 22.97 6.44
CA SER A 88 11.71 24.37 6.80
C SER A 88 11.29 25.26 5.63
N ALA A 89 11.79 25.02 4.41
CA ALA A 89 11.41 25.77 3.22
C ALA A 89 9.98 25.42 2.78
N SER A 90 9.64 24.14 2.83
CA SER A 90 8.30 23.61 2.56
C SER A 90 7.27 24.18 3.53
N ARG A 91 7.56 24.17 4.83
CA ARG A 91 6.69 24.79 5.84
C ARG A 91 6.48 26.28 5.60
N ALA A 92 7.54 27.01 5.27
CA ALA A 92 7.44 28.44 4.97
C ALA A 92 6.54 28.69 3.76
N LYS A 93 6.69 27.88 2.70
CA LYS A 93 5.86 27.98 1.50
C LYS A 93 4.40 27.60 1.76
N TYR A 94 4.14 26.57 2.55
CA TYR A 94 2.79 26.21 2.98
C TYR A 94 2.11 27.35 3.75
N VAL A 95 2.80 27.98 4.70
CA VAL A 95 2.26 29.14 5.44
C VAL A 95 1.96 30.32 4.51
N GLU A 96 2.80 30.57 3.51
CA GLU A 96 2.55 31.59 2.48
C GLU A 96 1.25 31.30 1.72
N LEU A 97 1.06 30.06 1.26
CA LEU A 97 -0.12 29.63 0.50
C LEU A 97 -1.41 29.69 1.35
N MET A 98 -1.35 29.21 2.59
CA MET A 98 -2.48 29.23 3.53
C MET A 98 -2.80 30.65 4.01
N GLY A 99 -1.80 31.52 4.14
CA GLY A 99 -1.97 32.95 4.42
C GLY A 99 -2.72 33.69 3.31
N GLY A 100 -2.58 33.25 2.06
CA GLY A 100 -3.35 33.73 0.91
C GLY A 100 -4.83 33.30 0.95
N TYR A 101 -5.11 32.09 1.46
CA TYR A 101 -6.45 31.54 1.63
C TYR A 101 -7.33 32.42 2.56
N VAL A 102 -6.72 33.03 3.60
CA VAL A 102 -7.39 33.98 4.52
C VAL A 102 -7.74 35.33 3.84
N SER A 103 -7.13 35.65 2.70
CA SER A 103 -7.38 36.87 1.91
C SER A 103 -8.38 36.67 0.77
N GLY A 104 -9.05 35.51 0.70
CA GLY A 104 -10.09 35.23 -0.30
C GLY A 104 -9.57 35.02 -1.73
N VAL A 105 -8.26 34.92 -1.91
CA VAL A 105 -7.64 34.40 -3.13
C VAL A 105 -7.28 32.94 -2.87
N ASN A 106 -8.15 32.04 -3.33
CA ASN A 106 -7.76 30.63 -3.42
C ASN A 106 -6.58 30.58 -4.40
N PRO A 107 -5.38 30.09 -4.02
CA PRO A 107 -4.33 29.86 -4.99
C PRO A 107 -4.94 28.99 -6.08
N LEU A 108 -5.05 29.56 -7.28
CA LEU A 108 -5.64 28.84 -8.40
C LEU A 108 -4.81 27.57 -8.60
N PRO A 109 -5.45 26.40 -8.78
CA PRO A 109 -4.74 25.25 -9.32
C PRO A 109 -4.05 25.67 -10.63
N PRO A 110 -2.93 25.03 -11.00
CA PRO A 110 -2.16 25.38 -12.19
C PRO A 110 -3.07 25.52 -13.43
N ILE A 111 -2.75 26.50 -14.27
CA ILE A 111 -3.38 26.63 -15.59
C ILE A 111 -2.78 25.52 -16.47
N TRP A 112 -3.59 24.50 -16.76
CA TRP A 112 -3.23 23.32 -17.55
C TRP A 112 -2.94 23.66 -19.01
N GLU A 113 -1.67 23.67 -19.36
CA GLU A 113 -1.12 23.74 -20.72
C GLU A 113 0.14 22.86 -20.65
N ASP A 114 0.17 21.53 -20.61
CA ASP A 114 -0.74 20.41 -20.95
C ASP A 114 -0.84 19.44 -19.75
N SER A 115 -2.03 19.11 -19.26
CA SER A 115 -2.20 18.24 -18.07
C SER A 115 -1.68 16.82 -18.27
N GLU A 116 -1.94 16.21 -19.43
CA GLU A 116 -1.58 14.82 -19.74
C GLU A 116 -0.07 14.64 -19.75
N LYS A 117 0.64 15.57 -20.39
CA LYS A 117 2.11 15.60 -20.38
C LYS A 117 2.67 15.69 -18.96
N GLN A 118 2.07 16.51 -18.11
CA GLN A 118 2.55 16.67 -16.75
C GLN A 118 2.28 15.40 -15.94
N SER A 119 1.09 14.81 -16.04
CA SER A 119 0.75 13.53 -15.41
C SER A 119 1.70 12.41 -15.84
N ALA A 120 1.93 12.26 -17.16
CA ALA A 120 2.85 11.27 -17.69
C ALA A 120 4.28 11.49 -17.21
N SER A 121 4.77 12.74 -17.20
CA SER A 121 6.11 13.05 -16.69
C SER A 121 6.27 12.71 -15.21
N VAL A 122 5.21 12.93 -14.43
CA VAL A 122 5.17 12.56 -13.02
C VAL A 122 5.23 11.04 -12.91
N ARG A 123 4.32 10.31 -13.55
CA ARG A 123 4.23 8.84 -13.46
C ARG A 123 5.55 8.16 -13.84
N ILE A 124 6.23 8.66 -14.87
CA ILE A 124 7.57 8.21 -15.27
C ILE A 124 8.58 8.39 -14.13
N GLU A 125 8.58 9.55 -13.47
CA GLU A 125 9.43 9.77 -12.31
C GLU A 125 9.05 8.84 -11.15
N GLU A 126 7.76 8.54 -10.95
CA GLU A 126 7.29 7.61 -9.92
C GLU A 126 7.77 6.18 -10.16
N ALA A 127 7.61 5.67 -11.38
CA ALA A 127 8.05 4.35 -11.78
C ALA A 127 9.58 4.22 -11.70
N LEU A 128 10.34 5.22 -12.16
CA LEU A 128 11.80 5.19 -12.09
C LEU A 128 12.32 5.12 -10.65
N VAL A 129 11.67 5.80 -9.70
CA VAL A 129 12.04 5.73 -8.28
C VAL A 129 11.70 4.35 -7.71
N MET A 130 10.51 3.81 -7.98
CA MET A 130 10.12 2.47 -7.52
C MET A 130 11.07 1.38 -8.06
N ILE A 131 11.48 1.49 -9.33
CA ILE A 131 12.45 0.59 -9.96
C ILE A 131 13.82 0.69 -9.28
N GLU A 132 14.25 1.89 -8.87
CA GLU A 132 15.51 2.06 -8.13
C GLU A 132 15.41 1.44 -6.73
N ASP A 133 14.30 1.67 -6.02
CA ASP A 133 14.04 1.09 -4.70
C ASP A 133 14.00 -0.46 -4.78
N ALA A 134 13.29 -1.03 -5.75
CA ALA A 134 13.21 -2.49 -5.96
C ALA A 134 14.58 -3.10 -6.31
N ARG A 135 15.38 -2.41 -7.15
CA ARG A 135 16.75 -2.85 -7.46
C ARG A 135 17.65 -2.86 -6.23
N ASP A 136 17.60 -1.79 -5.43
CA ASP A 136 18.41 -1.68 -4.22
C ASP A 136 18.04 -2.80 -3.24
N GLU A 137 16.74 -3.12 -3.09
CA GLU A 137 16.27 -4.22 -2.24
C GLU A 137 16.74 -5.60 -2.74
N ILE A 138 16.63 -5.86 -4.06
CA ILE A 138 17.16 -7.08 -4.69
C ILE A 138 18.68 -7.21 -4.48
N ASP A 139 19.43 -6.11 -4.63
CA ASP A 139 20.90 -6.10 -4.52
C ASP A 139 21.37 -6.30 -3.07
N ASP A 140 20.61 -5.82 -2.09
CA ASP A 140 20.92 -5.96 -0.66
C ASP A 140 20.45 -7.31 -0.06
N SER A 141 19.55 -8.03 -0.74
CA SER A 141 19.05 -9.35 -0.34
C SER A 141 20.13 -10.44 -0.37
N ASN A 142 20.06 -11.39 0.56
CA ASN A 142 20.91 -12.60 0.58
C ASN A 142 20.18 -13.85 0.06
N ASP A 143 18.93 -13.71 -0.36
CA ASP A 143 18.03 -14.80 -0.71
C ASP A 143 17.82 -14.96 -2.23
N ASP A 144 16.98 -15.91 -2.65
CA ASP A 144 16.70 -16.19 -4.06
C ASP A 144 15.72 -15.15 -4.63
N THR A 145 16.26 -14.12 -5.27
CA THR A 145 15.48 -13.02 -5.87
C THR A 145 15.04 -13.30 -7.31
N SER A 146 14.97 -14.57 -7.75
CA SER A 146 14.63 -14.90 -9.15
C SER A 146 13.25 -14.40 -9.59
N SER A 147 12.26 -14.41 -8.69
CA SER A 147 10.90 -13.88 -8.97
C SER A 147 10.91 -12.36 -9.05
N ALA A 148 11.46 -11.70 -8.04
CA ALA A 148 11.65 -10.24 -8.00
C ALA A 148 12.42 -9.71 -9.23
N GLN A 149 13.44 -10.44 -9.70
CA GLN A 149 14.19 -10.09 -10.92
C GLN A 149 13.32 -10.17 -12.18
N GLY A 150 12.35 -11.09 -12.24
CA GLY A 150 11.41 -11.18 -13.35
C GLY A 150 10.50 -9.96 -13.42
N SER A 151 9.88 -9.62 -12.29
CA SER A 151 9.02 -8.43 -12.15
C SER A 151 9.80 -7.14 -12.43
N LEU A 152 11.04 -7.05 -11.97
CA LEU A 152 11.93 -5.93 -12.24
C LEU A 152 12.27 -5.80 -13.74
N ASP A 153 12.58 -6.91 -14.43
CA ASP A 153 12.87 -6.89 -15.87
C ASP A 153 11.65 -6.37 -16.67
N GLU A 154 10.43 -6.76 -16.28
CA GLU A 154 9.19 -6.26 -16.89
C GLU A 154 8.98 -4.76 -16.63
N ALA A 155 9.23 -4.30 -15.40
CA ALA A 155 9.20 -2.88 -15.05
C ALA A 155 10.20 -2.04 -15.87
N GLU A 156 11.41 -2.56 -16.09
CA GLU A 156 12.46 -1.92 -16.88
C GLU A 156 12.10 -1.79 -18.37
N ASP A 157 11.40 -2.77 -18.93
CA ASP A 157 10.92 -2.74 -20.31
C ASP A 157 9.77 -1.74 -20.46
N ASP A 158 8.79 -1.74 -19.55
CA ASP A 158 7.65 -0.82 -19.61
C ASP A 158 8.07 0.65 -19.40
N ILE A 159 9.04 0.92 -18.52
CA ILE A 159 9.53 2.30 -18.34
C ILE A 159 10.29 2.80 -19.57
N LEU A 160 10.97 1.91 -20.29
CA LEU A 160 11.63 2.24 -21.56
C LEU A 160 10.58 2.65 -22.62
N ASP A 161 9.52 1.85 -22.74
CA ASP A 161 8.41 2.12 -23.67
C ASP A 161 7.68 3.42 -23.31
N SER A 162 7.47 3.69 -22.01
CA SER A 162 6.92 4.95 -21.53
C SER A 162 7.76 6.16 -21.94
N VAL A 163 9.08 6.11 -21.73
CA VAL A 163 10.00 7.20 -22.10
C VAL A 163 10.02 7.41 -23.61
N ILE A 164 9.89 6.34 -24.40
CA ILE A 164 9.77 6.42 -25.86
C ILE A 164 8.46 7.12 -26.25
N ALA A 165 7.32 6.69 -25.71
CA ALA A 165 6.02 7.31 -25.95
C ALA A 165 6.06 8.82 -25.60
N PHE A 166 6.67 9.17 -24.46
CA PHE A 166 6.76 10.54 -23.98
C PHE A 166 7.60 11.46 -24.88
N TYR A 167 8.82 11.05 -25.23
CA TYR A 167 9.78 11.94 -25.92
C TYR A 167 9.77 11.81 -27.44
N VAL A 168 9.49 10.61 -27.97
CA VAL A 168 9.54 10.31 -29.40
C VAL A 168 8.16 10.47 -30.02
N GLU A 169 7.17 9.83 -29.42
CA GLU A 169 5.82 9.76 -29.99
C GLU A 169 4.97 10.98 -29.58
N GLN A 170 5.32 11.61 -28.45
CA GLN A 170 4.53 12.65 -27.79
C GLN A 170 3.10 12.18 -27.52
N ASP A 171 2.96 10.88 -27.26
CA ASP A 171 1.72 10.25 -26.81
C ASP A 171 1.79 10.15 -25.29
N TYR A 172 1.22 11.15 -24.63
CA TYR A 172 1.32 11.27 -23.17
C TYR A 172 0.36 10.34 -22.44
N ASP A 173 -0.72 9.91 -23.10
CA ASP A 173 -1.63 8.91 -22.53
C ASP A 173 -0.95 7.54 -22.52
N GLU A 174 -0.36 7.12 -23.64
CA GLU A 174 0.43 5.87 -23.71
C GLU A 174 1.63 5.92 -22.77
N ALA A 175 2.33 7.06 -22.69
CA ALA A 175 3.43 7.22 -21.75
C ALA A 175 2.99 7.08 -20.30
N TYR A 176 1.80 7.58 -19.94
CA TYR A 176 1.26 7.41 -18.60
C TYR A 176 0.95 5.94 -18.33
N ASP A 177 0.19 5.29 -19.21
CA ASP A 177 -0.22 3.89 -19.04
C ASP A 177 1.01 2.98 -18.91
N LYS A 178 2.03 3.19 -19.75
CA LYS A 178 3.29 2.44 -19.67
C LYS A 178 4.10 2.70 -18.41
N ALA A 179 4.09 3.93 -17.89
CA ALA A 179 4.72 4.22 -16.61
C ALA A 179 3.91 3.66 -15.43
N ASP A 180 2.59 3.48 -15.59
CA ASP A 180 1.73 2.82 -14.62
C ASP A 180 2.07 1.34 -14.52
N ASP A 181 2.07 0.63 -15.65
CA ASP A 181 2.52 -0.76 -15.78
C ASP A 181 3.90 -0.96 -15.15
N ALA A 182 4.86 -0.08 -15.50
CA ALA A 182 6.23 -0.16 -15.00
C ALA A 182 6.35 -0.03 -13.47
N TYR A 183 5.48 0.77 -12.85
CA TYR A 183 5.50 0.93 -11.41
C TYR A 183 4.82 -0.22 -10.68
N GLU A 184 3.71 -0.75 -11.23
CA GLU A 184 3.05 -1.94 -10.66
C GLU A 184 4.03 -3.12 -10.65
N ASN A 185 4.69 -3.37 -11.78
CA ASN A 185 5.73 -4.40 -11.88
C ASN A 185 6.93 -4.16 -10.92
N ALA A 186 7.26 -2.90 -10.66
CA ALA A 186 8.32 -2.56 -9.70
C ALA A 186 7.87 -2.69 -8.23
N GLU A 187 6.59 -2.47 -7.93
CA GLU A 187 5.99 -2.72 -6.62
C GLU A 187 5.96 -4.24 -6.37
N ASP A 188 5.51 -5.03 -7.34
CA ASP A 188 5.58 -6.49 -7.30
C ASP A 188 7.03 -6.96 -7.10
N ALA A 189 7.99 -6.41 -7.86
CA ALA A 189 9.40 -6.74 -7.69
C ALA A 189 9.94 -6.42 -6.30
N TYR A 190 9.51 -5.32 -5.69
CA TYR A 190 9.90 -4.92 -4.34
C TYR A 190 9.32 -5.87 -3.29
N ASP A 191 8.03 -6.19 -3.41
CA ASP A 191 7.31 -7.07 -2.48
C ASP A 191 7.79 -8.54 -2.61
N ASP A 192 8.16 -8.96 -3.81
CA ASP A 192 8.74 -10.28 -4.10
C ASP A 192 10.12 -10.49 -3.46
N VAL A 193 10.83 -9.44 -3.03
CA VAL A 193 12.09 -9.59 -2.28
C VAL A 193 11.85 -9.94 -0.82
N ASP A 194 10.74 -9.46 -0.25
CA ASP A 194 10.38 -9.65 1.16
C ASP A 194 9.39 -10.82 1.38
N GLY A 195 8.97 -11.54 0.31
CA GLY A 195 8.07 -12.69 0.43
C GLY A 195 6.58 -12.34 0.58
N GLY A 196 6.17 -11.13 0.16
CA GLY A 196 4.78 -10.66 0.30
C GLY A 196 3.76 -11.58 -0.38
N ASN A 197 2.97 -12.29 0.43
CA ASN A 197 1.95 -13.31 0.12
C ASN A 197 2.44 -14.77 0.00
N GLY A 198 3.70 -15.10 0.28
CA GLY A 198 4.05 -16.51 0.54
C GLY A 198 3.46 -16.96 1.86
N ASP A 199 3.88 -16.29 2.92
CA ASP A 199 3.62 -16.69 4.31
C ASP A 199 2.13 -16.58 4.68
N GLU A 200 1.38 -15.59 4.15
CA GLU A 200 -0.09 -15.51 4.36
C GLU A 200 -0.82 -16.71 3.74
N ASN A 201 -0.49 -17.06 2.49
CA ASN A 201 -1.13 -18.21 1.83
C ASN A 201 -0.69 -19.53 2.44
N ASP A 202 0.59 -19.65 2.80
CA ASP A 202 1.14 -20.85 3.45
C ASP A 202 0.52 -21.04 4.85
N ALA A 203 0.35 -19.96 5.63
CA ALA A 203 -0.37 -19.99 6.90
C ALA A 203 -1.87 -20.30 6.72
N GLU A 204 -2.55 -19.72 5.73
CA GLU A 204 -3.97 -20.02 5.43
C GLU A 204 -4.14 -21.51 5.06
N ASP A 205 -3.29 -22.03 4.17
CA ASP A 205 -3.30 -23.43 3.75
C ASP A 205 -3.01 -24.36 4.94
N ALA A 206 -2.05 -24.02 5.81
CA ALA A 206 -1.73 -24.79 7.01
C ALA A 206 -2.89 -24.82 8.02
N ILE A 207 -3.55 -23.68 8.25
CA ILE A 207 -4.74 -23.59 9.12
C ILE A 207 -5.89 -24.44 8.57
N ASP A 208 -6.14 -24.40 7.27
CA ASP A 208 -7.18 -25.22 6.64
C ASP A 208 -6.86 -26.72 6.72
N ASP A 209 -5.61 -27.12 6.51
CA ASP A 209 -5.15 -28.51 6.68
C ASP A 209 -5.29 -28.99 8.13
N ALA A 210 -4.97 -28.13 9.12
CA ALA A 210 -5.11 -28.44 10.54
C ALA A 210 -6.59 -28.59 10.94
N ARG A 211 -7.48 -27.70 10.47
CA ARG A 211 -8.94 -27.82 10.65
C ARG A 211 -9.47 -29.15 10.13
N ASP A 212 -9.09 -29.51 8.90
CA ASP A 212 -9.50 -30.77 8.29
C ASP A 212 -8.97 -31.99 9.08
N ALA A 213 -7.73 -31.94 9.57
CA ALA A 213 -7.16 -33.00 10.40
C ALA A 213 -7.90 -33.18 11.74
N ILE A 214 -8.18 -32.07 12.44
CA ILE A 214 -8.95 -32.05 13.70
C ILE A 214 -10.38 -32.59 13.48
N ASP A 215 -11.05 -32.17 12.41
CA ASP A 215 -12.40 -32.65 12.09
C ASP A 215 -12.41 -34.16 11.82
N ASN A 216 -11.44 -34.67 11.07
CA ASN A 216 -11.30 -36.11 10.84
C ASN A 216 -10.96 -36.88 12.13
N ALA A 217 -10.05 -36.36 12.95
CA ALA A 217 -9.67 -36.98 14.22
C ALA A 217 -10.86 -37.06 15.18
N ARG A 218 -11.68 -36.01 15.24
CA ARG A 218 -12.91 -35.98 16.04
C ARG A 218 -13.90 -37.06 15.62
N ASP A 219 -14.12 -37.22 14.31
CA ASP A 219 -15.00 -38.26 13.77
C ASP A 219 -14.48 -39.68 14.09
N ASP A 220 -13.17 -39.93 13.94
CA ASP A 220 -12.55 -41.23 14.23
C ASP A 220 -12.59 -41.58 15.73
N ILE A 221 -12.39 -40.60 16.61
CA ILE A 221 -12.49 -40.76 18.06
C ILE A 221 -13.93 -41.07 18.49
N GLU A 222 -14.92 -40.37 17.92
CA GLU A 222 -16.35 -40.62 18.20
C GLU A 222 -16.74 -42.05 17.81
N ASP A 223 -16.35 -42.50 16.61
CA ASP A 223 -16.60 -43.87 16.14
C ASP A 223 -15.92 -44.93 17.04
N ALA A 224 -14.70 -44.64 17.51
CA ALA A 224 -13.95 -45.55 18.39
C ALA A 224 -14.56 -45.67 19.80
N ASP A 225 -15.03 -44.57 20.41
CA ASP A 225 -15.73 -44.60 21.70
C ASP A 225 -17.05 -45.39 21.59
N ASP A 226 -17.79 -45.20 20.49
CA ASP A 226 -19.03 -45.94 20.21
C ASP A 226 -18.80 -47.46 20.10
N ASP A 227 -17.66 -47.87 19.53
CA ASP A 227 -17.22 -49.27 19.47
C ASP A 227 -16.60 -49.79 20.79
N GLY A 228 -16.39 -48.89 21.77
CA GLY A 228 -15.94 -49.19 23.12
C GLY A 228 -14.42 -49.26 23.28
N ALA A 229 -13.67 -48.58 22.41
CA ALA A 229 -12.24 -48.36 22.56
C ALA A 229 -11.94 -47.44 23.76
N ASP A 230 -10.69 -47.43 24.24
CA ASP A 230 -10.24 -46.45 25.24
C ASP A 230 -9.70 -45.21 24.51
N VAL A 231 -10.46 -44.12 24.57
CA VAL A 231 -10.18 -42.86 23.86
C VAL A 231 -9.70 -41.73 24.76
N ASN A 232 -9.50 -41.94 26.07
CA ASN A 232 -9.22 -40.83 27.00
C ASN A 232 -7.97 -40.02 26.61
N GLU A 233 -6.89 -40.69 26.18
CA GLU A 233 -5.65 -40.02 25.74
C GLU A 233 -5.82 -39.34 24.37
N ALA A 234 -6.68 -39.89 23.51
CA ALA A 234 -7.02 -39.30 22.21
C ALA A 234 -7.85 -38.02 22.37
N GLU A 235 -8.85 -38.03 23.27
CA GLU A 235 -9.65 -36.85 23.60
C GLU A 235 -8.79 -35.73 24.19
N ASP A 236 -7.87 -36.04 25.10
CA ASP A 236 -6.95 -35.06 25.69
C ASP A 236 -6.06 -34.39 24.60
N LEU A 237 -5.55 -35.15 23.63
CA LEU A 237 -4.74 -34.63 22.52
C LEU A 237 -5.55 -33.83 21.51
N LEU A 238 -6.79 -34.24 21.24
CA LEU A 238 -7.69 -33.48 20.37
C LEU A 238 -8.04 -32.12 20.98
N ASP A 239 -8.26 -32.05 22.30
CA ASP A 239 -8.48 -30.79 23.02
C ASP A 239 -7.25 -29.86 22.89
N ASP A 240 -6.02 -30.40 23.02
CA ASP A 240 -4.77 -29.63 22.84
C ASP A 240 -4.59 -29.15 21.38
N ALA A 241 -4.99 -29.96 20.39
CA ALA A 241 -4.98 -29.59 18.98
C ALA A 241 -5.96 -28.43 18.69
N GLU A 242 -7.18 -28.49 19.23
CA GLU A 242 -8.19 -27.43 19.10
C GLU A 242 -7.71 -26.11 19.73
N GLU A 243 -7.08 -26.14 20.91
CA GLU A 243 -6.53 -24.94 21.56
C GLU A 243 -5.39 -24.33 20.73
N THR A 244 -4.54 -25.16 20.13
CA THR A 244 -3.40 -24.72 19.33
C THR A 244 -3.86 -24.11 17.99
N LEU A 245 -4.89 -24.68 17.36
CA LEU A 245 -5.50 -24.11 16.17
C LEU A 245 -6.15 -22.74 16.46
N ASP A 246 -6.83 -22.59 17.60
CA ASP A 246 -7.37 -21.29 18.04
C ASP A 246 -6.23 -20.25 18.19
N ASP A 247 -5.07 -20.64 18.73
CA ASP A 247 -3.90 -19.76 18.80
C ASP A 247 -3.35 -19.42 17.41
N ALA A 248 -3.28 -20.38 16.48
CA ALA A 248 -2.88 -20.14 15.09
C ALA A 248 -3.79 -19.13 14.38
N GLU A 249 -5.12 -19.25 14.54
CA GLU A 249 -6.09 -18.32 13.96
C GLU A 249 -5.94 -16.90 14.53
N ASN A 250 -5.61 -16.76 15.82
CA ASN A 250 -5.37 -15.46 16.44
C ASN A 250 -4.09 -14.79 15.89
N GLU A 251 -3.02 -15.56 15.70
CA GLU A 251 -1.76 -15.05 15.15
C GLU A 251 -1.92 -14.66 13.67
N PHE A 252 -2.73 -15.41 12.91
CA PHE A 252 -3.12 -15.06 11.54
C PHE A 252 -3.87 -13.71 11.50
N ASP A 253 -4.85 -13.52 12.41
CA ASP A 253 -5.58 -12.25 12.55
C ASP A 253 -4.69 -11.06 12.96
N ASP A 254 -3.58 -11.34 13.66
CA ASP A 254 -2.57 -10.37 14.09
C ASP A 254 -1.46 -10.13 13.02
N GLU A 255 -1.58 -10.74 11.84
CA GLU A 255 -0.63 -10.68 10.71
C GLU A 255 0.77 -11.27 11.04
N ASP A 256 0.87 -12.18 12.03
CA ASP A 256 2.09 -12.93 12.37
C ASP A 256 2.07 -14.32 11.68
N TYR A 257 2.20 -14.31 10.35
CA TYR A 257 1.97 -15.49 9.50
C TYR A 257 2.96 -16.64 9.73
N ASP A 258 4.24 -16.35 9.96
CA ASP A 258 5.25 -17.36 10.33
C ASP A 258 4.82 -18.15 11.57
N ASN A 259 4.35 -17.44 12.60
CA ASN A 259 3.93 -18.04 13.87
C ASN A 259 2.58 -18.77 13.71
N ALA A 260 1.68 -18.25 12.87
CA ALA A 260 0.43 -18.90 12.54
C ALA A 260 0.65 -20.24 11.80
N GLU A 261 1.58 -20.30 10.83
CA GLU A 261 1.96 -21.54 10.14
C GLU A 261 2.54 -22.57 11.12
N ASP A 262 3.51 -22.16 11.95
CA ASP A 262 4.14 -23.04 12.94
C ASP A 262 3.12 -23.66 13.92
N LEU A 263 2.15 -22.84 14.39
CA LEU A 263 1.09 -23.30 15.30
C LEU A 263 0.07 -24.20 14.59
N ALA A 264 -0.30 -23.89 13.34
CA ALA A 264 -1.21 -24.72 12.57
C ALA A 264 -0.60 -26.11 12.29
N ASP A 265 0.69 -26.17 11.95
CA ASP A 265 1.41 -27.44 11.79
C ASP A 265 1.48 -28.22 13.12
N GLU A 266 1.68 -27.56 14.27
CA GLU A 266 1.63 -28.19 15.60
C GLU A 266 0.23 -28.74 15.91
N ALA A 267 -0.82 -27.99 15.60
CA ALA A 267 -2.21 -28.43 15.78
C ALA A 267 -2.53 -29.67 14.92
N ARG A 268 -2.07 -29.70 13.67
CA ARG A 268 -2.21 -30.88 12.79
C ARG A 268 -1.50 -32.10 13.36
N ASP A 269 -0.26 -31.95 13.82
CA ASP A 269 0.53 -33.03 14.40
C ASP A 269 -0.13 -33.59 15.69
N LEU A 270 -0.72 -32.73 16.52
CA LEU A 270 -1.50 -33.14 17.69
C LEU A 270 -2.77 -33.92 17.31
N ALA A 271 -3.47 -33.51 16.25
CA ALA A 271 -4.64 -34.23 15.74
C ALA A 271 -4.27 -35.63 15.21
N ASP A 272 -3.14 -35.75 14.51
CA ASP A 272 -2.60 -37.05 14.07
C ASP A 272 -2.21 -37.94 15.26
N ASP A 273 -1.54 -37.37 16.27
CA ASP A 273 -1.19 -38.08 17.51
C ASP A 273 -2.44 -38.53 18.30
N ALA A 274 -3.52 -37.74 18.27
CA ALA A 274 -4.79 -38.09 18.89
C ALA A 274 -5.39 -39.37 18.26
N VAL A 275 -5.37 -39.48 16.93
CA VAL A 275 -5.84 -40.69 16.22
C VAL A 275 -4.97 -41.90 16.56
N ASP A 276 -3.65 -41.72 16.63
CA ASP A 276 -2.69 -42.78 16.98
C ASP A 276 -2.84 -43.27 18.45
N ALA A 277 -3.36 -42.42 19.34
CA ALA A 277 -3.62 -42.74 20.74
C ALA A 277 -4.88 -43.61 20.97
N ILE A 278 -5.69 -43.86 19.93
CA ILE A 278 -6.87 -44.73 20.04
C ILE A 278 -6.46 -46.18 20.33
N ASN A 279 -6.86 -46.69 21.50
CA ASN A 279 -6.46 -48.02 21.97
C ASN A 279 -7.61 -49.05 21.89
N TRP A 280 -7.43 -50.05 21.01
CA TRP A 280 -8.37 -51.17 20.76
C TRP A 280 -8.12 -52.43 21.60
#